data_AF-A0A535T5L1-F1
#
_entry.id   AF-A0A535T5L1-F1
#
_cell.length_a   1.000
_cell.length_b   1.000
_cell.length_c   1.000
_cell.angle_alpha   90.00
_cell.angle_beta   90.00
_cell.angle_gamma   90.00
#
_symmetry.space_group_name_H-M   'P 1'
#
loop_
_entity.id
_entity.type
_entity.pdbx_description
1 polymer ?
#
loop_
_entity_poly.entity_id
_entity_poly.type
_entity_poly.pdbx_seq_one_letter_code
_entity_poly.pdbx_strand_id
1 'polypeptide(L)'
;MRLLEGGYASAEDIDIAVQKGLNWPMGPFHLLDFSGLDVFYGAMQDRHRLGEGGEAPEVLRRLVEEGRLGRKTGKGFFDYD
;
A
#
# COMPACT_ATOMS: atom_id res chain seq x y z
N MET A 1 5.50 -0.65 4.46
CA MET A 1 5.41 -1.90 3.68
C MET A 1 6.54 -2.90 3.94
N ARG A 2 7.57 -2.55 4.75
CA ARG A 2 8.70 -3.46 5.03
C ARG A 2 8.30 -4.83 5.62
N LEU A 3 7.25 -4.87 6.46
CA LEU A 3 6.74 -6.13 7.02
C LEU A 3 6.21 -7.08 5.94
N LEU A 4 5.52 -6.52 4.93
CA LEU A 4 4.99 -7.26 3.80
C LEU A 4 6.13 -7.75 2.88
N GLU A 5 7.06 -6.87 2.50
CA GLU A 5 8.18 -7.24 1.63
C GLU A 5 9.15 -8.22 2.28
N GLY A 6 9.34 -8.11 3.60
CA GLY A 6 10.14 -9.05 4.37
C GLY A 6 9.46 -10.40 4.63
N GLY A 7 8.20 -10.58 4.19
CA GLY A 7 7.45 -11.82 4.37
C GLY A 7 7.09 -12.13 5.83
N TYR A 8 7.15 -11.14 6.72
CA TYR A 8 6.85 -11.32 8.15
C TYR A 8 5.36 -11.50 8.42
N ALA A 9 4.52 -10.87 7.61
CA ALA A 9 3.07 -10.93 7.72
C ALA A 9 2.42 -10.63 6.36
N SER A 10 1.22 -11.19 6.13
CA SER A 10 0.41 -10.86 4.96
C SER A 10 -0.17 -9.45 5.06
N ALA A 11 -0.62 -8.87 3.93
CA ALA A 11 -1.29 -7.57 3.93
C ALA A 11 -2.58 -7.61 4.78
N GLU A 12 -3.29 -8.74 4.78
CA GLU A 12 -4.49 -8.98 5.58
C GLU A 12 -4.18 -9.01 7.08
N ASP A 13 -3.16 -9.74 7.49
CA ASP A 13 -2.76 -9.82 8.90
C ASP A 13 -2.34 -8.46 9.45
N ILE A 14 -1.60 -7.67 8.65
CA ILE A 14 -1.18 -6.32 9.03
C ILE A 14 -2.41 -5.40 9.17
N ASP A 15 -3.36 -5.49 8.24
CA ASP A 15 -4.59 -4.72 8.30
C ASP A 15 -5.42 -5.06 9.54
N ILE A 16 -5.59 -6.35 9.85
CA ILE A 16 -6.29 -6.81 11.06
C ILE A 16 -5.57 -6.33 12.32
N ALA A 17 -4.25 -6.44 12.37
CA ALA A 17 -3.46 -6.02 13.52
C ALA A 17 -3.60 -4.52 13.78
N VAL A 18 -3.60 -3.68 12.74
CA VAL A 18 -3.78 -2.23 12.87
C VAL A 18 -5.23 -1.89 13.25
N GLN A 19 -6.22 -2.50 12.61
CA GLN A 19 -7.63 -2.26 12.91
C GLN A 19 -7.95 -2.63 14.37
N LYS A 20 -7.57 -3.81 14.82
CA LYS A 20 -7.88 -4.30 16.18
C LYS A 20 -6.95 -3.72 17.23
N GLY A 21 -5.65 -3.58 16.93
CA GLY A 21 -4.64 -3.12 17.87
C GLY A 21 -4.70 -1.61 18.11
N LEU A 22 -5.00 -0.83 17.07
CA LEU A 22 -5.02 0.64 17.15
C LEU A 22 -6.44 1.23 17.02
N ASN A 23 -7.47 0.38 16.92
CA ASN A 23 -8.86 0.78 16.72
C ASN A 23 -9.06 1.66 15.47
N TRP A 24 -8.32 1.36 14.39
CA TRP A 24 -8.49 2.05 13.12
C TRP A 24 -9.72 1.49 12.38
N PRO A 25 -10.52 2.35 11.72
CA PRO A 25 -11.71 1.90 11.00
C PRO A 25 -11.37 1.09 9.74
N MET A 26 -10.15 1.21 9.23
CA MET A 26 -9.66 0.54 8.03
C MET A 26 -8.16 0.29 8.18
N GLY A 27 -7.71 -0.84 7.67
CA GLY A 27 -6.29 -1.19 7.67
C GLY A 27 -5.50 -0.34 6.67
N PRO A 28 -4.18 -0.17 6.88
CA PRO A 28 -3.35 0.66 6.01
C PRO A 28 -3.36 0.20 4.55
N PHE A 29 -3.38 -1.09 4.25
CA PHE A 29 -3.38 -1.58 2.87
C PHE A 29 -4.74 -1.37 2.18
N HIS A 30 -5.84 -1.64 2.88
CA HIS A 30 -7.18 -1.26 2.40
C HIS A 30 -7.32 0.24 2.17
N LEU A 31 -6.74 1.07 3.05
CA LEU A 31 -6.76 2.52 2.90
C LEU A 31 -5.97 2.97 1.66
N LEU A 32 -4.82 2.34 1.41
CA LEU A 32 -4.02 2.61 0.22
C LEU A 32 -4.77 2.25 -1.07
N ASP A 33 -5.37 1.06 -1.12
CA ASP A 33 -6.19 0.62 -2.25
C ASP A 33 -7.44 1.50 -2.44
N PHE A 34 -7.99 2.06 -1.36
CA PHE A 34 -9.07 3.03 -1.43
C PHE A 34 -8.62 4.38 -2.00
N SER A 35 -7.46 4.89 -1.58
CA SER A 35 -6.92 6.17 -2.05
C SER A 35 -6.39 6.13 -3.49
N GLY A 36 -5.90 4.97 -3.93
CA GLY A 36 -5.20 4.79 -5.20
C GLY A 36 -3.69 4.65 -5.02
N LEU A 37 -3.16 3.51 -5.49
CA LEU A 37 -1.73 3.18 -5.32
C LEU A 37 -0.80 4.06 -6.17
N ASP A 38 -1.26 4.54 -7.32
CA ASP A 38 -0.54 5.47 -8.19
C ASP A 38 -0.31 6.84 -7.54
N VAL A 39 -1.33 7.37 -6.87
CA VAL A 39 -1.23 8.66 -6.15
C VAL A 39 -0.22 8.55 -5.01
N PHE A 40 -0.32 7.47 -4.22
CA PHE A 40 0.60 7.23 -3.11
C PHE A 40 2.04 7.02 -3.60
N TYR A 41 2.22 6.26 -4.68
CA TYR A 41 3.52 6.03 -5.29
C TYR A 41 4.15 7.32 -5.83
N GLY A 42 3.38 8.14 -6.54
CA GLY A 42 3.84 9.45 -7.03
C GLY A 42 4.28 10.37 -5.89
N ALA A 43 3.47 10.47 -4.83
CA ALA A 43 3.82 11.26 -3.66
C ALA A 43 5.11 10.76 -2.97
N MET A 44 5.32 9.44 -2.88
CA MET A 44 6.57 8.89 -2.36
C MET A 44 7.77 9.22 -3.24
N GLN A 45 7.64 9.11 -4.57
CA GLN A 45 8.72 9.47 -5.49
C GLN A 45 9.11 10.95 -5.36
N ASP A 46 8.13 11.84 -5.26
CA ASP A 46 8.38 13.26 -5.14
C ASP A 46 9.09 13.60 -3.82
N ARG A 47 8.67 13.00 -2.70
CA ARG A 47 9.39 13.15 -1.43
C ARG A 47 10.83 12.65 -1.53
N HIS A 48 11.03 11.47 -2.12
CA HIS A 48 12.38 10.93 -2.31
C HIS A 48 13.27 11.84 -3.16
N ARG A 49 12.73 12.45 -4.23
CA ARG A 49 13.45 13.44 -5.05
C ARG A 49 13.84 14.70 -4.28
N LEU A 50 13.06 15.08 -3.28
CA LEU A 50 13.37 16.19 -2.37
C LEU A 50 14.37 15.80 -1.27
N GLY A 51 14.87 14.56 -1.27
CA GLY A 51 15.72 14.03 -0.21
C GLY A 51 14.97 13.70 1.08
N GLU A 52 13.63 13.65 1.02
CA GLU A 52 12.77 13.35 2.15
C GLU A 52 12.21 11.92 2.07
N GLY A 53 12.39 11.13 3.12
CA GLY A 53 11.90 9.75 3.15
C GLY A 53 12.78 8.79 2.35
N GLY A 54 12.31 7.55 2.24
CA GLY A 54 13.02 6.48 1.52
C GLY A 54 12.44 6.23 0.13
N GLU A 55 13.18 5.44 -0.65
CA GLU A 55 12.69 4.91 -1.92
C GLU A 55 11.38 4.13 -1.73
N ALA A 56 10.52 4.20 -2.75
CA ALA A 56 9.26 3.47 -2.75
C ALA A 56 9.52 1.96 -2.69
N PRO A 57 8.76 1.21 -1.87
CA PRO A 57 8.82 -0.25 -1.83
C PRO A 57 8.64 -0.87 -3.22
N GLU A 58 9.39 -1.94 -3.49
CA GLU A 58 9.36 -2.67 -4.76
C GLU A 58 7.96 -3.28 -5.01
N VAL A 59 7.30 -3.77 -3.95
CA VAL A 59 5.92 -4.28 -4.05
C VAL A 59 4.94 -3.21 -4.55
N LEU A 60 5.10 -1.97 -4.11
CA LEU A 60 4.23 -0.86 -4.53
C LEU A 60 4.51 -0.49 -5.99
N ARG A 61 5.79 -0.40 -6.37
CA ARG A 61 6.20 -0.12 -7.75
C ARG A 61 5.59 -1.12 -8.72
N ARG A 62 5.69 -2.43 -8.42
CA ARG A 62 5.13 -3.50 -9.27
C ARG A 62 3.63 -3.39 -9.44
N LEU A 63 2.89 -3.16 -8.35
CA LEU A 63 1.43 -3.02 -8.42
C LEU A 63 1.01 -1.86 -9.32
N VAL A 64 1.71 -0.72 -9.24
CA VAL A 64 1.45 0.44 -10.10
C VAL A 64 1.80 0.15 -11.57
N GLU A 65 2.93 -0.50 -11.83
CA GLU A 65 3.35 -0.90 -13.19
C GLU A 65 2.40 -1.92 -13.83
N GLU A 66 1.83 -2.82 -13.03
CA GLU A 66 0.81 -3.79 -13.44
C GLU A 66 -0.58 -3.15 -13.63
N GLY A 67 -0.75 -1.85 -13.36
CA GLY A 67 -2.04 -1.17 -13.42
C GLY A 67 -3.03 -1.61 -12.33
N ARG A 68 -2.54 -2.26 -11.28
CA ARG A 68 -3.33 -2.68 -10.11
C ARG A 68 -3.33 -1.54 -9.10
N LEU A 69 -4.23 -0.59 -9.29
CA LEU A 69 -4.23 0.68 -8.57
C LEU A 69 -5.18 0.71 -7.36
N GLY A 70 -5.66 -0.46 -6.92
CA GLY A 70 -6.61 -0.61 -5.83
C GLY A 70 -8.06 -0.69 -6.32
N ARG A 71 -8.98 -0.13 -5.53
CA ARG A 71 -10.42 -0.28 -5.76
C ARG A 71 -10.88 0.27 -7.11
N LYS A 72 -10.23 1.33 -7.61
CA LYS A 72 -10.59 1.96 -8.89
C LYS A 72 -10.30 1.08 -10.12
N THR A 73 -9.46 0.06 -9.99
CA THR A 73 -9.13 -0.91 -11.04
C THR A 73 -9.60 -2.33 -10.70
N GLY A 74 -10.38 -2.50 -9.62
CA GLY A 74 -10.83 -3.80 -9.13
C GLY A 74 -9.72 -4.68 -8.51
N LYS A 75 -8.48 -4.17 -8.42
CA LYS A 75 -7.34 -4.94 -7.91
C LYS A 75 -6.21 -4.02 -7.45
N GLY A 76 -5.64 -4.33 -6.30
CA GLY A 76 -4.46 -3.68 -5.71
C GLY A 76 -3.69 -4.67 -4.83
N PHE A 77 -3.49 -4.31 -3.56
CA PHE A 77 -3.08 -5.26 -2.52
C PHE A 77 -4.13 -6.34 -2.28
N PHE A 78 -5.40 -6.00 -2.46
CA PHE A 78 -6.53 -6.93 -2.40
C PHE A 78 -7.24 -7.01 -3.76
N ASP A 79 -8.03 -8.08 -3.95
CA ASP A 79 -8.94 -8.23 -5.09
C ASP A 79 -10.32 -7.64 -4.73
N TYR A 80 -10.87 -6.82 -5.64
CA TYR A 80 -12.16 -6.15 -5.52
C TYR A 80 -12.97 -6.46 -6.79
N ASP A 81 -13.78 -7.52 -6.75
CA ASP A 81 -14.73 -7.84 -7.84
C ASP A 81 -15.68 -6.67 -8.17
#